data_AF-A0A7W1GJ31-F1
#
_entry.id   AF-A0A7W1GJ31-F1
#
_cell.length_a   1.000
_cell.length_b   1.000
_cell.length_c   1.000
_cell.angle_alpha   90.00
_cell.angle_beta   90.00
_cell.angle_gamma   90.00
#
_symmetry.space_group_name_H-M   'P 1'
#
loop_
_entity.id
_entity.type
_entity.pdbx_description
1 polymer ?
#
loop_
_entity_poly.entity_id
_entity_poly.type
_entity_poly.pdbx_seq_one_letter_code
_entity_poly.pdbx_strand_id
1 'polypeptide(L)'
;GMDGASRVSQIISLTGFSFVGGPAMNDSEAAVKFLSDLNRPFRSTVSLDVQTVEAWRESATGLNPVQAGMQIAIPEIDGATEPFVFGGMSAHDSVPIPLEDRCRRIARRLSRWNHLRNTARDQVKLALLVFCFPPNKGNLGTAADLDVFPSLHETLLRLQSEGYRVEVPADADQLRELLLGGNSESYGAAANVAYRMSADEYRRLCPHAAEIETEWGAAPGSINSFGRDLMIQGIALGNIFIGVQPTFGYEGDPMRLLMAHSGAPHHGFAALYVYLDKIFGADAVVHVGTHGALEFMPGKQVGLSAECWPDRLIGELPHVYIYSVNNPSEGSIARRRSYAELISYLTPPVEDAGVYRDLASLKELLTAYRQATDERERERLFELVEEKAATLHFEQRPTATHV
;
A
#
# COMPACT_ATOMS: atom_id res chain seq x y z
N GLY A 1 6.14 33.14 12.01
CA GLY A 1 6.19 33.83 13.31
C GLY A 1 7.29 34.87 13.25
N MET A 2 7.59 35.55 14.35
CA MET A 2 8.72 36.51 14.39
C MET A 2 10.07 35.84 14.05
N ASP A 3 10.13 34.50 14.08
CA ASP A 3 11.34 33.70 13.81
C ASP A 3 11.34 33.04 12.41
N GLY A 4 10.47 33.47 11.48
CA GLY A 4 10.35 32.86 10.14
C GLY A 4 9.64 31.49 10.11
N ALA A 5 9.39 30.86 11.26
CA ALA A 5 8.68 29.58 11.33
C ALA A 5 7.20 29.68 10.87
N SER A 6 6.75 28.72 10.07
CA SER A 6 5.34 28.67 9.61
C SER A 6 4.36 28.56 10.79
N ARG A 7 3.30 29.38 10.73
CA ARG A 7 2.22 29.44 11.73
C ARG A 7 1.14 28.37 11.53
N VAL A 8 1.19 27.66 10.41
CA VAL A 8 0.20 26.66 10.02
C VAL A 8 0.83 25.29 10.19
N SER A 9 0.13 24.32 10.76
CA SER A 9 0.65 22.96 10.87
C SER A 9 0.48 22.17 9.57
N GLN A 10 -0.64 22.37 8.86
CA GLN A 10 -1.03 21.67 7.62
C GLN A 10 -1.93 22.57 6.77
N ILE A 11 -1.91 22.42 5.44
CA ILE A 11 -2.81 23.10 4.50
C ILE A 11 -3.87 22.11 4.03
N ILE A 12 -5.13 22.57 4.02
CA ILE A 12 -6.27 21.80 3.51
C ILE A 12 -6.93 22.64 2.41
N SER A 13 -6.82 22.17 1.16
CA SER A 13 -7.58 22.75 0.06
C SER A 13 -8.99 22.16 0.03
N LEU A 14 -9.98 23.05 -0.01
CA LEU A 14 -11.39 22.72 -0.26
C LEU A 14 -11.81 23.12 -1.68
N THR A 15 -10.87 23.53 -2.54
CA THR A 15 -11.18 24.11 -3.86
C THR A 15 -11.40 23.05 -4.94
N GLY A 16 -10.87 21.84 -4.74
CA GLY A 16 -10.87 20.79 -5.78
C GLY A 16 -10.00 21.12 -7.00
N PHE A 17 -9.07 22.09 -6.89
CA PHE A 17 -8.18 22.49 -7.97
C PHE A 17 -6.70 22.38 -7.58
N SER A 18 -5.83 22.51 -8.58
CA SER A 18 -4.39 22.66 -8.39
C SER A 18 -4.06 23.82 -7.44
N PHE A 19 -2.95 23.69 -6.72
CA PHE A 19 -2.51 24.71 -5.76
C PHE A 19 -2.10 26.03 -6.45
N VAL A 20 -1.48 25.95 -7.64
CA VAL A 20 -1.21 27.12 -8.49
C VAL A 20 -1.82 26.88 -9.87
N GLY A 21 -2.85 27.66 -10.19
CA GLY A 21 -3.54 27.61 -11.47
C GLY A 21 -5.02 27.27 -11.33
N GLY A 22 -5.61 26.77 -12.41
CA GLY A 22 -7.00 26.34 -12.48
C GLY A 22 -7.14 25.06 -13.31
N PRO A 23 -8.36 24.60 -13.60
CA PRO A 23 -8.58 23.34 -14.32
C PRO A 23 -7.93 23.26 -15.71
N ALA A 24 -7.71 24.42 -16.34
CA ALA A 24 -7.21 24.53 -17.72
C ALA A 24 -5.70 24.82 -17.82
N MET A 25 -5.06 25.29 -16.75
CA MET A 25 -3.61 25.48 -16.66
C MET A 25 -3.15 25.23 -15.22
N ASN A 26 -2.34 24.20 -15.01
CA ASN A 26 -1.69 23.88 -13.75
C ASN A 26 -0.20 24.24 -13.82
N ASP A 27 0.30 24.92 -12.79
CA ASP A 27 1.73 25.17 -12.59
C ASP A 27 2.21 24.38 -11.36
N SER A 28 2.37 23.08 -11.57
CA SER A 28 2.78 22.16 -10.50
C SER A 28 4.21 22.42 -10.03
N GLU A 29 5.09 22.98 -10.87
CA GLU A 29 6.45 23.33 -10.46
C GLU A 29 6.44 24.48 -9.44
N ALA A 30 5.66 25.53 -9.69
CA ALA A 30 5.49 26.62 -8.73
C ALA A 30 4.83 26.15 -7.43
N ALA A 31 3.83 25.26 -7.53
CA ALA A 31 3.19 24.66 -6.37
C ALA A 31 4.20 23.86 -5.52
N VAL A 32 4.95 22.95 -6.13
CA VAL A 32 5.95 22.13 -5.44
C VAL A 32 7.02 23.00 -4.79
N LYS A 33 7.50 24.04 -5.48
CA LYS A 33 8.48 24.98 -4.90
C LYS A 33 7.93 25.66 -3.64
N PHE A 34 6.74 26.25 -3.72
CA PHE A 34 6.12 26.93 -2.58
C PHE A 34 5.85 25.98 -1.40
N LEU A 35 5.27 24.81 -1.69
CA LEU A 35 4.91 23.83 -0.66
C LEU A 35 6.16 23.22 -0.01
N SER A 36 7.24 23.02 -0.76
CA SER A 36 8.54 22.57 -0.24
C SER A 36 9.18 23.62 0.67
N ASP A 37 9.15 24.90 0.28
CA ASP A 37 9.65 26.01 1.09
C ASP A 37 8.87 26.13 2.42
N LEU A 38 7.56 25.87 2.40
CA LEU A 38 6.71 25.88 3.59
C LEU A 38 6.89 24.63 4.47
N ASN A 39 7.25 23.50 3.84
CA ASN A 39 7.50 22.19 4.43
C ASN A 39 6.36 21.67 5.33
N ARG A 40 5.10 21.91 4.92
CA ARG A 40 3.89 21.52 5.66
C ARG A 40 3.04 20.57 4.82
N PRO A 41 2.40 19.56 5.42
CA PRO A 41 1.49 18.67 4.72
C PRO A 41 0.42 19.44 3.93
N PHE A 42 0.28 19.10 2.66
CA PHE A 42 -0.77 19.62 1.77
C PHE A 42 -1.80 18.52 1.48
N ARG A 43 -3.05 18.79 1.87
CA ARG A 43 -4.19 17.89 1.67
C ARG A 43 -5.18 18.57 0.72
N SER A 44 -5.73 17.82 -0.23
CA SER A 44 -6.78 18.32 -1.12
C SER A 44 -8.03 17.48 -0.94
N THR A 45 -9.08 18.10 -0.44
CA THR A 45 -10.38 17.46 -0.20
C THR A 45 -11.34 17.72 -1.35
N VAL A 46 -12.37 16.90 -1.44
CA VAL A 46 -13.26 16.81 -2.59
C VAL A 46 -14.63 17.36 -2.22
N SER A 47 -15.10 18.33 -3.00
CA SER A 47 -16.49 18.80 -2.98
C SER A 47 -17.28 18.12 -4.10
N LEU A 48 -18.50 17.70 -3.80
CA LEU A 48 -19.43 17.13 -4.77
C LEU A 48 -20.18 18.26 -5.49
N ASP A 49 -19.49 18.90 -6.45
CA ASP A 49 -20.03 20.04 -7.21
C ASP A 49 -20.61 19.62 -8.56
N VAL A 50 -20.07 18.56 -9.17
CA VAL A 50 -20.49 18.04 -10.48
C VAL A 50 -21.29 16.73 -10.36
N GLN A 51 -21.59 16.30 -9.13
CA GLN A 51 -22.49 15.21 -8.81
C GLN A 51 -23.19 15.51 -7.50
N THR A 52 -24.41 14.99 -7.29
CA THR A 52 -25.10 15.18 -6.03
C THR A 52 -24.57 14.24 -4.94
N VAL A 53 -24.81 14.59 -3.68
CA VAL A 53 -24.52 13.73 -2.53
C VAL A 53 -25.22 12.37 -2.66
N GLU A 54 -26.46 12.35 -3.13
CA GLU A 54 -27.24 11.12 -3.31
C GLU A 54 -26.62 10.24 -4.40
N ALA A 55 -26.28 10.82 -5.55
CA ALA A 55 -25.63 10.10 -6.64
C ALA A 55 -24.27 9.51 -6.21
N TRP A 56 -23.50 10.24 -5.41
CA TRP A 56 -22.25 9.73 -4.84
C TRP A 56 -22.48 8.56 -3.87
N ARG A 57 -23.50 8.64 -3.00
CA ARG A 57 -23.84 7.57 -2.05
C ARG A 57 -24.21 6.28 -2.77
N GLU A 58 -25.06 6.36 -3.79
CA GLU A 58 -25.53 5.22 -4.58
C GLU A 58 -24.48 4.66 -5.54
N SER A 59 -23.47 5.45 -5.91
CA SER A 59 -22.42 5.04 -6.85
C SER A 59 -21.47 3.98 -6.27
N ALA A 60 -21.39 2.82 -6.91
CA ALA A 60 -20.40 1.79 -6.56
C ALA A 60 -18.95 2.24 -6.84
N THR A 61 -18.72 3.13 -7.81
CA THR A 61 -17.38 3.65 -8.12
C THR A 61 -16.99 4.83 -7.21
N GLY A 62 -17.98 5.56 -6.69
CA GLY A 62 -17.80 6.77 -5.89
C GLY A 62 -17.83 8.03 -6.76
N LEU A 63 -16.69 8.69 -6.95
CA LEU A 63 -16.63 9.91 -7.77
C LEU A 63 -16.83 9.60 -9.25
N ASN A 64 -17.57 10.48 -9.95
CA ASN A 64 -17.63 10.43 -11.40
C ASN A 64 -16.25 10.73 -12.04
N PRO A 65 -15.99 10.28 -13.28
CA PRO A 65 -14.67 10.43 -13.91
C PRO A 65 -14.18 11.87 -14.05
N VAL A 66 -15.11 12.82 -14.30
CA VAL A 66 -14.77 14.24 -14.45
C VAL A 66 -14.25 14.80 -13.12
N GLN A 67 -14.98 14.54 -12.03
CA GLN A 67 -14.60 14.99 -10.70
C GLN A 67 -13.32 14.30 -10.21
N ALA A 68 -13.16 13.01 -10.51
CA ALA A 68 -11.93 12.28 -10.20
C ALA A 68 -10.72 12.87 -10.94
N GLY A 69 -10.85 13.19 -12.23
CA GLY A 69 -9.78 13.85 -12.98
C GLY A 69 -9.41 15.21 -12.40
N MET A 70 -10.41 16.05 -12.14
CA MET A 70 -10.20 17.43 -11.70
C MET A 70 -9.74 17.56 -10.25
N GLN A 71 -10.41 16.87 -9.32
CA GLN A 71 -10.22 17.08 -7.87
C GLN A 71 -9.30 16.04 -7.21
N ILE A 72 -8.91 14.99 -7.93
CA ILE A 72 -7.99 13.94 -7.42
C ILE A 72 -6.69 13.96 -8.22
N ALA A 73 -6.75 13.64 -9.51
CA ALA A 73 -5.56 13.38 -10.31
C ALA A 73 -4.69 14.63 -10.46
N ILE A 74 -5.28 15.82 -10.68
CA ILE A 74 -4.52 17.07 -10.80
C ILE A 74 -3.86 17.45 -9.45
N PRO A 75 -4.58 17.54 -8.31
CA PRO A 75 -3.95 17.81 -7.03
C PRO A 75 -2.89 16.79 -6.61
N GLU A 76 -3.03 15.52 -7.00
CA GLU A 76 -2.03 14.49 -6.72
C GLU A 76 -0.65 14.81 -7.34
N ILE A 77 -0.62 15.50 -8.49
CA ILE A 77 0.60 15.99 -9.16
C ILE A 77 1.27 17.10 -8.35
N ASP A 78 0.48 17.94 -7.69
CA ASP A 78 0.99 18.99 -6.78
C ASP A 78 1.47 18.43 -5.42
N GLY A 79 1.41 17.12 -5.22
CA GLY A 79 1.75 16.45 -3.96
C GLY A 79 0.59 16.40 -2.94
N ALA A 80 -0.64 16.71 -3.34
CA ALA A 80 -1.78 16.62 -2.45
C ALA A 80 -2.08 15.18 -2.03
N THR A 81 -2.54 15.00 -0.80
CA THR A 81 -2.85 13.69 -0.21
C THR A 81 -4.21 13.73 0.48
N GLU A 82 -4.70 12.54 0.86
CA GLU A 82 -5.98 12.32 1.54
C GLU A 82 -7.20 12.96 0.84
N PRO A 83 -7.57 12.46 -0.36
CA PRO A 83 -8.70 13.00 -1.13
C PRO A 83 -10.06 12.65 -0.51
N PHE A 84 -10.38 13.31 0.58
CA PHE A 84 -11.56 13.06 1.39
C PHE A 84 -12.76 13.84 0.86
N VAL A 85 -13.90 13.16 0.67
CA VAL A 85 -15.15 13.84 0.30
C VAL A 85 -15.74 14.50 1.54
N PHE A 86 -15.93 15.82 1.55
CA PHE A 86 -16.40 16.54 2.74
C PHE A 86 -17.85 17.03 2.64
N GLY A 87 -18.40 17.17 1.44
CA GLY A 87 -19.73 17.73 1.22
C GLY A 87 -19.98 18.06 -0.24
N GLY A 88 -21.12 18.67 -0.52
CA GLY A 88 -21.47 19.18 -1.85
C GLY A 88 -22.97 19.37 -2.01
N MET A 89 -23.44 19.45 -3.25
CA MET A 89 -24.84 19.75 -3.55
C MET A 89 -25.73 18.53 -3.30
N SER A 90 -26.84 18.69 -2.58
CA SER A 90 -27.93 17.71 -2.57
C SER A 90 -28.83 17.93 -3.79
N ALA A 91 -29.49 16.87 -4.27
CA ALA A 91 -30.54 16.97 -5.27
C ALA A 91 -31.75 17.83 -4.82
N HIS A 92 -31.91 18.06 -3.52
CA HIS A 92 -33.08 18.70 -2.93
C HIS A 92 -32.82 20.10 -2.38
N ASP A 93 -31.55 20.48 -2.23
CA ASP A 93 -31.14 21.73 -1.60
C ASP A 93 -30.57 22.71 -2.62
N SER A 94 -30.75 24.00 -2.35
CA SER A 94 -30.17 25.09 -3.14
C SER A 94 -28.78 25.52 -2.64
N VAL A 95 -28.30 24.93 -1.55
CA VAL A 95 -27.00 25.22 -0.94
C VAL A 95 -26.22 23.93 -0.69
N PRO A 96 -24.88 23.96 -0.73
CA PRO A 96 -24.07 22.79 -0.40
C PRO A 96 -24.30 22.32 1.04
N ILE A 97 -24.37 21.01 1.23
CA ILE A 97 -24.50 20.38 2.53
C ILE A 97 -23.18 19.68 2.94
N PRO A 98 -22.78 19.75 4.22
CA PRO A 98 -21.65 19.00 4.72
C PRO A 98 -22.02 17.52 4.95
N LEU A 99 -21.09 16.62 4.67
CA LEU A 99 -21.15 15.24 5.13
C LEU A 99 -20.53 15.17 6.52
N GLU A 100 -21.37 15.26 7.56
CA GLU A 100 -20.91 15.44 8.95
C GLU A 100 -19.94 14.34 9.40
N ASP A 101 -20.24 13.08 9.10
CA ASP A 101 -19.39 11.94 9.44
C ASP A 101 -18.01 12.06 8.77
N ARG A 102 -17.98 12.57 7.53
CA ARG A 102 -16.75 12.75 6.76
C ARG A 102 -15.92 13.92 7.27
N CYS A 103 -16.56 15.07 7.51
CA CYS A 103 -15.93 16.23 8.13
C CYS A 103 -15.31 15.88 9.49
N ARG A 104 -16.02 15.10 10.32
CA ARG A 104 -15.50 14.62 11.61
C ARG A 104 -14.32 13.67 11.43
N ARG A 105 -14.38 12.72 10.49
CA ARG A 105 -13.29 11.77 10.24
C ARG A 105 -12.01 12.49 9.81
N ILE A 106 -12.08 13.37 8.81
CA ILE A 106 -10.90 14.10 8.35
C ILE A 106 -10.35 14.99 9.46
N ALA A 107 -11.19 15.70 10.23
CA ALA A 107 -10.71 16.53 11.34
C ALA A 107 -9.93 15.72 12.39
N ARG A 108 -10.39 14.51 12.72
CA ARG A 108 -9.69 13.61 13.65
C ARG A 108 -8.39 13.06 13.06
N ARG A 109 -8.37 12.69 11.78
CA ARG A 109 -7.15 12.27 11.06
C ARG A 109 -6.10 13.38 11.07
N LEU A 110 -6.49 14.60 10.73
CA LEU A 110 -5.61 15.78 10.77
C LEU A 110 -5.09 16.05 12.18
N SER A 111 -5.92 15.83 13.21
CA SER A 111 -5.49 15.91 14.61
C SER A 111 -4.44 14.85 14.95
N ARG A 112 -4.51 13.64 14.39
CA ARG A 112 -3.46 12.61 14.58
C ARG A 112 -2.17 12.97 13.87
N TRP A 113 -2.21 13.53 12.67
CA TRP A 113 -1.02 14.08 12.01
C TRP A 113 -0.38 15.21 12.83
N ASN A 114 -1.20 16.09 13.41
CA ASN A 114 -0.71 17.12 14.33
C ASN A 114 -0.14 16.53 15.61
N HIS A 115 -0.75 15.48 16.16
CA HIS A 115 -0.20 14.76 17.30
C HIS A 115 1.19 14.21 16.96
N LEU A 116 1.30 13.40 15.90
CA LEU A 116 2.56 12.81 15.42
C LEU A 116 3.68 13.86 15.26
N ARG A 117 3.33 15.05 14.75
CA ARG A 117 4.28 16.15 14.53
C ARG A 117 4.77 16.84 15.80
N ASN A 118 3.97 16.83 16.87
CA ASN A 118 4.28 17.52 18.12
C ASN A 118 4.72 16.57 19.24
N THR A 119 4.48 15.27 19.11
CA THR A 119 4.92 14.25 20.06
C THR A 119 6.44 14.10 20.01
N ALA A 120 7.06 13.95 21.18
CA ALA A 120 8.49 13.68 21.29
C ALA A 120 8.82 12.34 20.62
N ARG A 121 9.92 12.27 19.86
CA ARG A 121 10.26 11.09 19.03
C ARG A 121 10.33 9.78 19.83
N ASP A 122 10.81 9.85 21.07
CA ASP A 122 10.91 8.71 21.99
C ASP A 122 9.56 8.22 22.54
N GLN A 123 8.49 8.99 22.34
CA GLN A 123 7.11 8.67 22.72
C GLN A 123 6.27 8.22 21.52
N VAL A 124 6.69 8.51 20.29
CA VAL A 124 5.96 8.12 19.08
C VAL A 124 5.94 6.59 18.94
N LYS A 125 4.75 6.05 18.70
CA LYS A 125 4.52 4.63 18.40
C LYS A 125 4.22 4.42 16.93
N LEU A 126 5.02 3.59 16.27
CA LEU A 126 4.86 3.29 14.83
C LEU A 126 4.54 1.81 14.63
N ALA A 127 3.63 1.53 13.71
CA ALA A 127 3.36 0.18 13.25
C ALA A 127 3.87 0.00 11.81
N LEU A 128 4.91 -0.80 11.63
CA LEU A 128 5.45 -1.19 10.32
C LEU A 128 4.77 -2.49 9.89
N LEU A 129 3.97 -2.44 8.83
CA LEU A 129 3.23 -3.61 8.33
C LEU A 129 3.91 -4.18 7.10
N VAL A 130 4.29 -5.45 7.19
CA VAL A 130 4.76 -6.25 6.05
C VAL A 130 3.63 -7.07 5.48
N PHE A 131 3.63 -7.25 4.16
CA PHE A 131 2.69 -8.09 3.46
C PHE A 131 3.42 -9.12 2.60
N CYS A 132 2.74 -10.23 2.28
CA CYS A 132 3.30 -11.32 1.49
C CYS A 132 2.64 -11.34 0.11
N PHE A 133 3.39 -10.93 -0.91
CA PHE A 133 2.94 -11.00 -2.29
C PHE A 133 3.99 -11.72 -3.17
N PRO A 134 3.57 -12.66 -4.06
CA PRO A 134 2.21 -13.15 -4.28
C PRO A 134 1.68 -14.04 -3.15
N PRO A 135 0.37 -13.96 -2.83
CA PRO A 135 -0.24 -14.86 -1.84
C PRO A 135 -0.04 -16.31 -2.30
N ASN A 136 0.45 -17.17 -1.41
CA ASN A 136 0.76 -18.58 -1.63
C ASN A 136 2.04 -18.90 -2.43
N LYS A 137 2.84 -17.90 -2.87
CA LYS A 137 4.11 -18.14 -3.58
C LYS A 137 5.32 -17.37 -3.03
N GLY A 138 5.11 -16.30 -2.26
CA GLY A 138 6.19 -15.54 -1.64
C GLY A 138 6.56 -16.06 -0.25
N ASN A 139 7.86 -15.99 0.09
CA ASN A 139 8.30 -16.07 1.49
C ASN A 139 7.81 -14.80 2.22
N LEU A 140 7.37 -14.93 3.48
CA LEU A 140 7.17 -13.76 4.34
C LEU A 140 8.40 -12.85 4.29
N GLY A 141 8.22 -11.59 3.88
CA GLY A 141 9.32 -10.64 3.69
C GLY A 141 9.80 -10.46 2.23
N THR A 142 8.99 -10.80 1.23
CA THR A 142 9.21 -10.36 -0.16
C THR A 142 8.14 -9.36 -0.58
N ALA A 143 8.57 -8.16 -0.99
CA ALA A 143 7.77 -7.18 -1.72
C ALA A 143 8.40 -6.92 -3.09
N ALA A 144 7.67 -6.32 -4.04
CA ALA A 144 8.15 -6.19 -5.42
C ALA A 144 9.53 -5.52 -5.47
N ASP A 145 10.53 -6.34 -5.79
CA ASP A 145 11.93 -5.98 -5.89
C ASP A 145 12.51 -5.23 -4.66
N LEU A 146 11.98 -5.51 -3.46
CA LEU A 146 12.45 -4.96 -2.20
C LEU A 146 12.87 -6.07 -1.24
N ASP A 147 14.09 -5.99 -0.74
CA ASP A 147 14.55 -6.86 0.34
C ASP A 147 14.04 -6.34 1.69
N VAL A 148 12.93 -6.92 2.16
CA VAL A 148 12.14 -6.33 3.26
C VAL A 148 12.90 -6.33 4.57
N PHE A 149 13.60 -7.41 4.93
CA PHE A 149 14.25 -7.50 6.24
C PHE A 149 15.46 -6.55 6.39
N PRO A 150 16.40 -6.48 5.43
CA PRO A 150 17.45 -5.46 5.44
C PRO A 150 16.87 -4.04 5.39
N SER A 151 15.86 -3.79 4.56
CA SER A 151 15.22 -2.46 4.48
C SER A 151 14.57 -2.05 5.81
N LEU A 152 13.91 -2.99 6.49
CA LEU A 152 13.37 -2.77 7.83
C LEU A 152 14.48 -2.54 8.84
N HIS A 153 15.53 -3.36 8.84
CA HIS A 153 16.65 -3.23 9.78
C HIS A 153 17.34 -1.86 9.66
N GLU A 154 17.63 -1.41 8.44
CA GLU A 154 18.16 -0.05 8.18
C GLU A 154 17.18 1.04 8.61
N THR A 155 15.88 0.83 8.42
CA THR A 155 14.84 1.76 8.91
C THR A 155 14.86 1.83 10.44
N LEU A 156 15.00 0.71 11.14
CA LEU A 156 15.07 0.68 12.60
C LEU A 156 16.34 1.35 13.14
N LEU A 157 17.50 1.12 12.50
CA LEU A 157 18.76 1.82 12.83
C LEU A 157 18.59 3.32 12.67
N ARG A 158 17.96 3.75 11.56
CA ARG A 158 17.71 5.17 11.31
C ARG A 158 16.79 5.77 12.36
N LEU A 159 15.67 5.12 12.67
CA LEU A 159 14.74 5.53 13.73
C LEU A 159 15.45 5.65 15.09
N GLN A 160 16.30 4.68 15.44
CA GLN A 160 17.08 4.74 16.68
C GLN A 160 18.00 5.97 16.71
N SER A 161 18.75 6.21 15.63
CA SER A 161 19.66 7.37 15.53
C SER A 161 18.93 8.73 15.58
N GLU A 162 17.67 8.77 15.15
CA GLU A 162 16.83 9.97 15.19
C GLU A 162 16.14 10.19 16.55
N GLY A 163 16.30 9.25 17.50
CA GLY A 163 15.80 9.36 18.87
C GLY A 163 14.46 8.68 19.12
N TYR A 164 14.00 7.80 18.22
CA TYR A 164 12.84 6.96 18.49
C TYR A 164 13.20 5.83 19.46
N ARG A 165 12.24 5.44 20.31
CA ARG A 165 12.43 4.33 21.25
C ARG A 165 12.23 3.00 20.54
N VAL A 166 13.33 2.37 20.15
CA VAL A 166 13.34 1.09 19.43
C VAL A 166 14.47 0.17 19.89
N GLU A 167 14.15 -1.11 20.02
CA GLU A 167 15.10 -2.18 20.33
C GLU A 167 15.53 -2.83 19.01
N VAL A 168 16.63 -2.37 18.43
CA VAL A 168 17.08 -2.84 17.11
C VAL A 168 17.80 -4.19 17.25
N PRO A 169 17.38 -5.24 16.51
CA PRO A 169 18.13 -6.49 16.42
C PRO A 169 19.55 -6.29 15.88
N ALA A 170 20.46 -7.21 16.15
CA ALA A 170 21.85 -7.15 15.73
C ALA A 170 22.00 -7.01 14.21
N ASP A 171 21.17 -7.72 13.46
CA ASP A 171 21.15 -7.71 11.99
C ASP A 171 19.76 -8.10 11.44
N ALA A 172 19.63 -8.05 10.12
CA ALA A 172 18.40 -8.40 9.41
C ALA A 172 18.00 -9.88 9.58
N ASP A 173 18.96 -10.79 9.75
CA ASP A 173 18.68 -12.21 9.96
C ASP A 173 18.07 -12.44 11.34
N GLN A 174 18.60 -11.80 12.40
CA GLN A 174 18.00 -11.84 13.73
C GLN A 174 16.59 -11.22 13.72
N LEU A 175 16.39 -10.11 13.00
CA LEU A 175 15.06 -9.52 12.83
C LEU A 175 14.08 -10.52 12.19
N ARG A 176 14.53 -11.24 11.16
CA ARG A 176 13.73 -12.30 10.50
C ARG A 176 13.42 -13.45 11.46
N GLU A 177 14.40 -13.92 12.22
CA GLU A 177 14.20 -15.00 13.20
C GLU A 177 13.20 -14.62 14.30
N LEU A 178 13.27 -13.38 14.80
CA LEU A 178 12.30 -12.86 15.78
C LEU A 178 10.89 -12.78 15.20
N LEU A 179 10.75 -12.31 13.95
CA LEU A 179 9.44 -12.14 13.33
C LEU A 179 8.82 -13.47 12.90
N LEU A 180 9.56 -14.33 12.20
CA LEU A 180 9.01 -15.56 11.59
C LEU A 180 9.09 -16.76 12.54
N GLY A 181 10.05 -16.76 13.45
CA GLY A 181 10.18 -17.76 14.51
C GLY A 181 9.40 -17.35 15.75
N GLY A 182 10.12 -17.17 16.86
CA GLY A 182 9.53 -16.87 18.16
C GLY A 182 8.59 -17.99 18.61
N ASN A 183 7.32 -17.66 18.81
CA ASN A 183 6.28 -18.61 19.23
C ASN A 183 5.40 -19.13 18.07
N SER A 184 5.77 -18.88 16.81
CA SER A 184 4.95 -19.21 15.62
C SER A 184 4.54 -20.68 15.57
N GLU A 185 5.46 -21.61 15.78
CA GLU A 185 5.20 -23.05 15.80
C GLU A 185 4.22 -23.47 16.90
N SER A 186 4.28 -22.83 18.07
CA SER A 186 3.39 -23.12 19.20
C SER A 186 1.92 -22.79 18.90
N TYR A 187 1.70 -21.89 17.94
CA TYR A 187 0.37 -21.44 17.53
C TYR A 187 -0.02 -21.88 16.12
N GLY A 188 0.86 -22.62 15.41
CA GLY A 188 0.66 -22.95 14.00
C GLY A 188 0.51 -21.70 13.13
N ALA A 189 1.16 -20.60 13.51
CA ALA A 189 1.11 -19.32 12.82
C ALA A 189 2.30 -19.20 11.85
N ALA A 190 2.18 -18.29 10.88
CA ALA A 190 3.25 -18.06 9.91
C ALA A 190 4.36 -17.15 10.46
N ALA A 191 4.06 -16.40 11.52
CA ALA A 191 4.98 -15.51 12.22
C ALA A 191 4.68 -15.51 13.73
N ASN A 192 5.57 -14.92 14.53
CA ASN A 192 5.41 -14.74 15.96
C ASN A 192 4.07 -14.06 16.28
N VAL A 193 3.36 -14.56 17.28
CA VAL A 193 2.10 -14.00 17.77
C VAL A 193 2.42 -13.00 18.88
N ALA A 194 2.26 -11.70 18.57
CA ALA A 194 2.46 -10.61 19.52
C ALA A 194 1.28 -10.43 20.48
N TYR A 195 0.07 -10.71 19.99
CA TYR A 195 -1.14 -10.51 20.79
C TYR A 195 -2.21 -11.53 20.43
N ARG A 196 -2.98 -11.95 21.44
CA ARG A 196 -4.16 -12.82 21.28
C ARG A 196 -5.38 -12.05 21.75
N MET A 197 -6.19 -11.63 20.80
CA MET A 197 -7.42 -10.88 21.05
C MET A 197 -8.57 -11.87 21.18
N SER A 198 -9.20 -11.94 22.36
CA SER A 198 -10.37 -12.80 22.52
C SER A 198 -11.52 -12.34 21.63
N ALA A 199 -12.39 -13.27 21.21
CA ALA A 199 -13.56 -12.91 20.40
C ALA A 199 -14.46 -11.85 21.07
N ASP A 200 -14.57 -11.86 22.41
CA ASP A 200 -15.35 -10.88 23.15
C ASP A 200 -14.68 -9.50 23.16
N GLU A 201 -13.35 -9.45 23.33
CA GLU A 201 -12.61 -8.19 23.20
C GLU A 201 -12.73 -7.62 21.80
N TYR A 202 -12.59 -8.47 20.77
CA TYR A 202 -12.75 -8.08 19.37
C TYR A 202 -14.15 -7.51 19.10
N ARG A 203 -15.22 -8.20 19.51
CA ARG A 203 -16.60 -7.69 19.33
C ARG A 203 -16.85 -6.38 20.05
N ARG A 204 -16.22 -6.16 21.21
CA ARG A 204 -16.33 -4.91 21.97
C ARG A 204 -15.59 -3.76 21.29
N LEU A 205 -14.42 -4.02 20.72
CA LEU A 205 -13.53 -2.99 20.17
C LEU A 205 -13.75 -2.72 18.68
N CYS A 206 -14.28 -3.69 17.92
CA CYS A 206 -14.54 -3.58 16.48
C CYS A 206 -16.01 -3.21 16.22
N PRO A 207 -16.32 -1.96 15.81
CA PRO A 207 -17.70 -1.54 15.59
C PRO A 207 -18.42 -2.32 14.47
N HIS A 208 -17.64 -2.89 13.54
CA HIS A 208 -18.13 -3.58 12.36
C HIS A 208 -18.10 -5.11 12.50
N ALA A 209 -17.85 -5.65 13.71
CA ALA A 209 -17.76 -7.09 13.94
C ALA A 209 -19.01 -7.83 13.46
N ALA A 210 -20.20 -7.31 13.77
CA ALA A 210 -21.46 -7.94 13.37
C ALA A 210 -21.61 -8.05 11.84
N GLU A 211 -21.19 -7.03 11.10
CA GLU A 211 -21.21 -7.05 9.63
C GLU A 211 -20.23 -8.09 9.08
N ILE A 212 -19.03 -8.18 9.67
CA ILE A 212 -18.04 -9.20 9.31
C ILE A 212 -18.59 -10.60 9.62
N GLU A 213 -19.30 -10.77 10.74
CA GLU A 213 -19.88 -12.06 11.12
C GLU A 213 -20.96 -12.56 10.14
N THR A 214 -21.61 -11.66 9.39
CA THR A 214 -22.57 -12.08 8.34
C THR A 214 -21.91 -12.80 7.17
N GLU A 215 -20.65 -12.46 6.88
CA GLU A 215 -19.88 -13.03 5.76
C GLU A 215 -18.99 -14.19 6.23
N TRP A 216 -18.35 -14.05 7.40
CA TRP A 216 -17.29 -14.96 7.88
C TRP A 216 -17.71 -15.86 9.04
N GLY A 217 -18.97 -15.79 9.48
CA GLY A 217 -19.46 -16.49 10.66
C GLY A 217 -19.00 -15.84 11.97
N ALA A 218 -19.25 -16.48 13.11
CA ALA A 218 -18.92 -15.88 14.41
C ALA A 218 -17.40 -15.75 14.64
N ALA A 219 -16.98 -14.64 15.25
CA ALA A 219 -15.58 -14.47 15.68
C ALA A 219 -15.18 -15.57 16.69
N PRO A 220 -13.94 -16.12 16.61
CA PRO A 220 -12.79 -15.62 15.86
C PRO A 220 -12.71 -16.10 14.39
N GLY A 221 -13.63 -16.95 13.92
CA GLY A 221 -13.50 -17.58 12.59
C GLY A 221 -12.28 -18.50 12.49
N SER A 222 -11.90 -18.90 11.28
CA SER A 222 -10.82 -19.87 11.02
C SER A 222 -9.47 -19.27 10.65
N ILE A 223 -9.44 -18.03 10.14
CA ILE A 223 -8.21 -17.40 9.63
C ILE A 223 -7.57 -16.55 10.72
N ASN A 224 -6.28 -16.80 10.98
CA ASN A 224 -5.50 -16.20 12.07
C ASN A 224 -6.17 -16.39 13.44
N SER A 225 -6.65 -17.61 13.71
CA SER A 225 -7.33 -17.95 14.95
C SER A 225 -6.62 -19.09 15.67
N PHE A 226 -6.55 -19.01 17.00
CA PHE A 226 -6.07 -20.09 17.85
C PHE A 226 -6.98 -20.26 19.06
N GLY A 227 -7.71 -21.38 19.09
CA GLY A 227 -8.74 -21.62 20.09
C GLY A 227 -9.88 -20.61 19.98
N ARG A 228 -10.01 -19.73 20.99
CA ARG A 228 -11.07 -18.69 21.07
C ARG A 228 -10.58 -17.28 20.74
N ASP A 229 -9.33 -17.17 20.29
CA ASP A 229 -8.66 -15.89 20.11
C ASP A 229 -8.24 -15.68 18.66
N LEU A 230 -8.24 -14.41 18.25
CA LEU A 230 -7.63 -13.90 17.04
C LEU A 230 -6.15 -13.60 17.32
N MET A 231 -5.28 -14.10 16.46
CA MET A 231 -3.84 -13.93 16.54
C MET A 231 -3.40 -12.69 15.76
N ILE A 232 -2.75 -11.77 16.45
CA ILE A 232 -2.05 -10.65 15.83
C ILE A 232 -0.59 -11.05 15.69
N GLN A 233 -0.18 -11.31 14.45
CA GLN A 233 1.17 -11.75 14.11
C GLN A 233 2.10 -10.53 13.95
N GLY A 234 3.23 -10.56 14.64
CA GLY A 234 4.23 -9.49 14.66
C GLY A 234 5.15 -9.57 15.87
N ILE A 235 6.00 -8.55 16.01
CA ILE A 235 6.88 -8.34 17.16
C ILE A 235 6.84 -6.87 17.59
N ALA A 236 7.01 -6.62 18.89
CA ALA A 236 7.16 -5.27 19.44
C ALA A 236 8.62 -5.05 19.85
N LEU A 237 9.20 -3.95 19.38
CA LEU A 237 10.59 -3.53 19.61
C LEU A 237 10.56 -2.12 20.22
N GLY A 238 10.28 -2.02 21.52
CA GLY A 238 10.02 -0.73 22.18
C GLY A 238 8.69 -0.12 21.74
N ASN A 239 8.74 1.08 21.13
CA ASN A 239 7.56 1.76 20.60
C ASN A 239 7.30 1.43 19.12
N ILE A 240 8.08 0.54 18.52
CA ILE A 240 7.89 0.11 17.12
C ILE A 240 7.28 -1.28 17.11
N PHE A 241 6.16 -1.46 16.41
CA PHE A 241 5.56 -2.75 16.16
C PHE A 241 5.79 -3.15 14.71
N ILE A 242 6.34 -4.33 14.46
CA ILE A 242 6.46 -4.91 13.13
C ILE A 242 5.40 -6.00 13.02
N GLY A 243 4.36 -5.75 12.22
CA GLY A 243 3.22 -6.63 12.07
C GLY A 243 3.17 -7.31 10.70
N VAL A 244 2.64 -8.52 10.65
CA VAL A 244 2.33 -9.20 9.40
C VAL A 244 0.87 -8.94 9.06
N GLN A 245 0.63 -8.25 7.94
CA GLN A 245 -0.71 -8.04 7.44
C GLN A 245 -1.32 -9.39 6.98
N PRO A 246 -2.50 -9.77 7.48
CA PRO A 246 -3.17 -10.99 7.04
C PRO A 246 -3.51 -10.95 5.55
N THR A 247 -3.70 -12.12 4.96
CA THR A 247 -4.17 -12.23 3.58
C THR A 247 -5.60 -11.72 3.44
N PHE A 248 -6.10 -11.62 2.22
CA PHE A 248 -7.48 -11.20 1.96
C PHE A 248 -8.54 -12.17 2.50
N GLY A 249 -8.18 -13.44 2.74
CA GLY A 249 -9.11 -14.52 3.04
C GLY A 249 -9.84 -15.10 1.80
N TYR A 250 -9.79 -14.40 0.67
CA TYR A 250 -10.29 -14.89 -0.63
C TYR A 250 -9.13 -15.45 -1.47
N GLU A 251 -9.31 -16.62 -2.08
CA GLU A 251 -8.34 -17.19 -3.02
C GLU A 251 -8.45 -16.52 -4.40
N GLY A 252 -7.31 -16.12 -4.99
CA GLY A 252 -7.24 -15.62 -6.36
C GLY A 252 -6.65 -14.21 -6.49
N ASP A 253 -6.99 -13.54 -7.59
CA ASP A 253 -6.49 -12.20 -7.96
C ASP A 253 -7.08 -11.09 -7.07
N PRO A 254 -6.26 -10.35 -6.29
CA PRO A 254 -6.71 -9.23 -5.46
C PRO A 254 -7.48 -8.14 -6.21
N MET A 255 -7.22 -7.95 -7.50
CA MET A 255 -7.95 -6.98 -8.32
C MET A 255 -9.44 -7.28 -8.41
N ARG A 256 -9.86 -8.54 -8.20
CA ARG A 256 -11.28 -8.89 -8.13
C ARG A 256 -11.97 -8.24 -6.93
N LEU A 257 -11.28 -8.03 -5.82
CA LEU A 257 -11.84 -7.39 -4.64
C LEU A 257 -12.08 -5.89 -4.85
N LEU A 258 -11.26 -5.22 -5.68
CA LEU A 258 -11.54 -3.84 -6.10
C LEU A 258 -12.83 -3.70 -6.91
N MET A 259 -13.20 -4.76 -7.64
CA MET A 259 -14.43 -4.80 -8.43
C MET A 259 -15.61 -5.41 -7.65
N ALA A 260 -15.37 -5.95 -6.45
CA ALA A 260 -16.39 -6.58 -5.65
C ALA A 260 -17.35 -5.51 -5.08
N HIS A 261 -18.65 -5.69 -5.36
CA HIS A 261 -19.71 -4.84 -4.85
C HIS A 261 -20.12 -5.18 -3.40
N SER A 262 -19.73 -6.37 -2.94
CA SER A 262 -20.01 -6.91 -1.62
C SER A 262 -18.80 -7.69 -1.11
N GLY A 263 -18.78 -7.94 0.19
CA GLY A 263 -17.70 -8.65 0.87
C GLY A 263 -17.19 -7.85 2.06
N ALA A 264 -16.57 -8.57 2.99
CA ALA A 264 -15.99 -8.00 4.19
C ALA A 264 -14.58 -8.56 4.40
N PRO A 265 -13.67 -7.84 5.07
CA PRO A 265 -12.43 -8.43 5.53
C PRO A 265 -12.75 -9.53 6.55
N HIS A 266 -11.98 -10.61 6.57
CA HIS A 266 -12.12 -11.62 7.62
C HIS A 266 -11.71 -11.05 9.00
N HIS A 267 -12.13 -11.71 10.09
CA HIS A 267 -11.91 -11.23 11.46
C HIS A 267 -10.44 -10.92 11.78
N GLY A 268 -9.52 -11.83 11.44
CA GLY A 268 -8.08 -11.61 11.66
C GLY A 268 -7.54 -10.35 11.00
N PHE A 269 -8.02 -9.99 9.80
CA PHE A 269 -7.63 -8.76 9.12
C PHE A 269 -8.13 -7.52 9.87
N ALA A 270 -9.42 -7.49 10.23
CA ALA A 270 -9.99 -6.40 11.01
C ALA A 270 -9.36 -6.28 12.41
N ALA A 271 -9.05 -7.41 13.05
CA ALA A 271 -8.45 -7.46 14.38
C ALA A 271 -7.05 -6.87 14.42
N LEU A 272 -6.25 -7.01 13.35
CA LEU A 272 -4.96 -6.31 13.24
C LEU A 272 -5.16 -4.80 13.40
N TYR A 273 -6.03 -4.20 12.59
CA TYR A 273 -6.23 -2.74 12.63
C TYR A 273 -6.87 -2.26 13.94
N VAL A 274 -7.76 -3.07 14.54
CA VAL A 274 -8.30 -2.80 15.88
C VAL A 274 -7.20 -2.84 16.93
N TYR A 275 -6.30 -3.82 16.86
CA TYR A 275 -5.15 -3.91 17.76
C TYR A 275 -4.24 -2.69 17.60
N LEU A 276 -3.90 -2.30 16.36
CA LEU A 276 -3.04 -1.14 16.10
C LEU A 276 -3.62 0.14 16.69
N ASP A 277 -4.92 0.40 16.49
CA ASP A 277 -5.56 1.63 16.97
C ASP A 277 -5.86 1.62 18.47
N LYS A 278 -6.43 0.52 18.99
CA LYS A 278 -7.03 0.50 20.34
C LYS A 278 -6.17 -0.13 21.42
N ILE A 279 -5.23 -1.01 21.05
CA ILE A 279 -4.46 -1.81 22.02
C ILE A 279 -2.99 -1.37 22.01
N PHE A 280 -2.33 -1.47 20.85
CA PHE A 280 -0.97 -0.96 20.70
C PHE A 280 -0.93 0.57 20.81
N GLY A 281 -1.94 1.23 20.23
CA GLY A 281 -2.08 2.68 20.20
C GLY A 281 -1.04 3.33 19.29
N ALA A 282 -0.99 2.89 18.03
CA ALA A 282 -0.12 3.46 17.02
C ALA A 282 -0.47 4.94 16.75
N ASP A 283 0.56 5.77 16.63
CA ASP A 283 0.44 7.15 16.16
C ASP A 283 0.42 7.22 14.63
N ALA A 284 1.06 6.26 13.97
CA ALA A 284 1.05 6.10 12.52
C ALA A 284 1.27 4.63 12.11
N VAL A 285 0.77 4.29 10.92
CA VAL A 285 1.03 3.02 10.24
C VAL A 285 1.89 3.28 9.02
N VAL A 286 2.91 2.43 8.85
CA VAL A 286 3.76 2.41 7.68
C VAL A 286 3.64 1.05 7.03
N HIS A 287 3.01 0.94 5.87
CA HIS A 287 3.11 -0.28 5.09
C HIS A 287 4.43 -0.29 4.31
N VAL A 288 5.08 -1.46 4.28
CA VAL A 288 6.43 -1.60 3.72
C VAL A 288 6.38 -2.54 2.52
N GLY A 289 6.65 -1.98 1.33
CA GLY A 289 6.65 -2.71 0.07
C GLY A 289 5.31 -2.66 -0.67
N THR A 290 5.29 -3.02 -1.95
CA THR A 290 4.07 -2.95 -2.78
C THR A 290 3.01 -4.00 -2.42
N HIS A 291 1.77 -3.76 -2.86
CA HIS A 291 0.63 -4.70 -2.82
C HIS A 291 0.07 -5.01 -1.43
N GLY A 292 -0.08 -4.02 -0.56
CA GLY A 292 -0.80 -4.21 0.69
C GLY A 292 -2.24 -4.59 0.42
N ALA A 293 -2.85 -5.32 1.36
CA ALA A 293 -4.21 -5.78 1.15
C ALA A 293 -5.28 -4.75 1.53
N LEU A 294 -4.91 -3.63 2.15
CA LEU A 294 -5.87 -2.68 2.71
C LEU A 294 -6.62 -1.92 1.62
N GLU A 295 -5.90 -1.40 0.63
CA GLU A 295 -6.45 -0.56 -0.42
C GLU A 295 -7.37 -1.32 -1.39
N PHE A 296 -7.23 -2.64 -1.48
CA PHE A 296 -8.07 -3.50 -2.32
C PHE A 296 -9.32 -4.01 -1.61
N MET A 297 -9.51 -3.72 -0.31
CA MET A 297 -10.70 -4.17 0.43
C MET A 297 -11.99 -3.55 -0.14
N PRO A 298 -13.15 -4.24 -0.07
CA PRO A 298 -14.37 -3.83 -0.78
C PRO A 298 -14.85 -2.41 -0.42
N GLY A 299 -15.42 -1.71 -1.41
CA GLY A 299 -15.89 -0.33 -1.28
C GLY A 299 -15.65 0.49 -2.55
N LYS A 300 -16.02 1.78 -2.51
CA LYS A 300 -15.92 2.71 -3.65
C LYS A 300 -14.50 2.81 -4.19
N GLN A 301 -14.33 2.91 -5.51
CA GLN A 301 -13.02 3.00 -6.16
C GLN A 301 -12.25 4.29 -5.81
N VAL A 302 -12.97 5.41 -5.68
CA VAL A 302 -12.41 6.71 -5.30
C VAL A 302 -13.46 7.56 -4.60
N GLY A 303 -13.05 8.42 -3.67
CA GLY A 303 -13.97 9.23 -2.86
C GLY A 303 -14.77 8.35 -1.91
N LEU A 304 -14.08 7.72 -0.97
CA LEU A 304 -14.66 6.73 -0.06
C LEU A 304 -15.71 7.30 0.89
N SER A 305 -16.72 6.49 1.20
CA SER A 305 -17.70 6.74 2.26
C SER A 305 -17.32 6.03 3.56
N ALA A 306 -18.05 6.31 4.64
CA ALA A 306 -17.92 5.57 5.92
C ALA A 306 -18.31 4.07 5.82
N GLU A 307 -18.83 3.63 4.67
CA GLU A 307 -19.18 2.24 4.41
C GLU A 307 -18.03 1.46 3.76
N CYS A 308 -17.02 2.15 3.23
CA CYS A 308 -15.91 1.52 2.54
C CYS A 308 -14.95 0.88 3.56
N TRP A 309 -14.60 -0.40 3.36
CA TRP A 309 -13.72 -1.11 4.28
C TRP A 309 -12.33 -0.47 4.46
N PRO A 310 -11.68 0.05 3.40
CA PRO A 310 -10.42 0.76 3.59
C PRO A 310 -10.53 1.95 4.57
N ASP A 311 -11.61 2.75 4.50
CA ASP A 311 -11.88 3.87 5.45
C ASP A 311 -12.12 3.36 6.86
N ARG A 312 -12.90 2.30 7.00
CA ARG A 312 -13.25 1.70 8.30
C ARG A 312 -12.04 1.10 9.01
N LEU A 313 -11.18 0.40 8.26
CA LEU A 313 -10.04 -0.34 8.79
C LEU A 313 -8.90 0.58 9.19
N ILE A 314 -8.45 1.48 8.31
CA ILE A 314 -7.39 2.44 8.67
C ILE A 314 -7.89 3.50 9.66
N GLY A 315 -9.18 3.81 9.61
CA GLY A 315 -9.85 4.72 10.51
C GLY A 315 -9.19 6.10 10.53
N GLU A 316 -8.66 6.47 11.70
CA GLU A 316 -8.07 7.79 11.93
C GLU A 316 -6.53 7.80 11.86
N LEU A 317 -5.90 6.64 11.62
CA LEU A 317 -4.45 6.50 11.63
C LEU A 317 -3.81 7.20 10.42
N PRO A 318 -2.82 8.10 10.64
CA PRO A 318 -1.87 8.50 9.62
C PRO A 318 -1.27 7.25 8.95
N HIS A 319 -1.25 7.26 7.62
CA HIS A 319 -0.82 6.13 6.83
C HIS A 319 0.27 6.57 5.86
N VAL A 320 1.47 6.05 6.04
CA VAL A 320 2.61 6.21 5.14
C VAL A 320 2.83 4.89 4.43
N TYR A 321 3.29 4.94 3.18
CA TYR A 321 3.48 3.73 2.40
C TYR A 321 4.78 3.80 1.58
N ILE A 322 5.71 2.90 1.89
CA ILE A 322 6.93 2.70 1.09
C ILE A 322 6.57 1.87 -0.15
N TYR A 323 6.58 2.48 -1.33
CA TYR A 323 6.03 1.90 -2.58
C TYR A 323 7.05 1.95 -3.72
N SER A 324 7.00 0.98 -4.66
CA SER A 324 7.93 0.97 -5.79
C SER A 324 7.65 2.11 -6.78
N VAL A 325 8.70 2.78 -7.27
CA VAL A 325 8.60 3.85 -8.27
C VAL A 325 8.03 3.35 -9.62
N ASN A 326 8.22 2.07 -9.96
CA ASN A 326 7.78 1.51 -11.24
C ASN A 326 6.29 1.09 -11.26
N ASN A 327 5.57 1.20 -10.14
CA ASN A 327 4.16 0.80 -10.02
C ASN A 327 3.25 1.99 -9.61
N PRO A 328 3.19 3.06 -10.42
CA PRO A 328 2.41 4.25 -10.09
C PRO A 328 0.90 4.01 -10.12
N SER A 329 0.43 3.05 -10.93
CA SER A 329 -1.01 2.75 -11.05
C SER A 329 -1.58 2.22 -9.75
N GLU A 330 -0.94 1.24 -9.13
CA GLU A 330 -1.43 0.70 -7.85
C GLU A 330 -1.10 1.62 -6.68
N GLY A 331 0.04 2.32 -6.72
CA GLY A 331 0.33 3.37 -5.75
C GLY A 331 -0.80 4.42 -5.69
N SER A 332 -1.36 4.79 -6.85
CA SER A 332 -2.51 5.70 -6.91
C SER A 332 -3.76 5.11 -6.23
N ILE A 333 -3.97 3.78 -6.29
CA ILE A 333 -5.05 3.10 -5.59
C ILE A 333 -4.84 3.22 -4.08
N ALA A 334 -3.63 2.98 -3.58
CA ALA A 334 -3.30 3.17 -2.17
C ALA A 334 -3.54 4.62 -1.69
N ARG A 335 -3.10 5.64 -2.45
CA ARG A 335 -3.37 7.06 -2.12
C ARG A 335 -4.86 7.35 -2.00
N ARG A 336 -5.66 6.83 -2.93
CA ARG A 336 -7.08 7.16 -3.08
C ARG A 336 -8.00 6.33 -2.17
N ARG A 337 -7.59 5.12 -1.80
CA ARG A 337 -8.41 4.20 -1.00
C ARG A 337 -7.92 3.98 0.43
N SER A 338 -6.63 4.13 0.74
CA SER A 338 -6.13 3.98 2.11
C SER A 338 -5.55 5.26 2.70
N TYR A 339 -5.70 6.39 1.99
CA TYR A 339 -5.19 7.70 2.39
C TYR A 339 -3.67 7.72 2.59
N ALA A 340 -2.98 6.83 1.87
CA ALA A 340 -1.54 6.64 1.99
C ALA A 340 -0.76 7.86 1.48
N GLU A 341 0.22 8.31 2.26
CA GLU A 341 1.30 9.18 1.80
C GLU A 341 2.45 8.30 1.27
N LEU A 342 2.65 8.29 -0.05
CA LEU A 342 3.62 7.40 -0.68
C LEU A 342 5.04 7.96 -0.60
N ILE A 343 5.98 7.10 -0.22
CA ILE A 343 7.41 7.35 -0.32
C ILE A 343 7.97 6.30 -1.29
N SER A 344 8.47 6.76 -2.43
CA SER A 344 8.94 5.85 -3.48
C SER A 344 10.32 5.27 -3.16
N TYR A 345 10.52 3.98 -3.44
CA TYR A 345 11.84 3.36 -3.53
C TYR A 345 12.18 2.99 -4.99
N LEU A 346 13.48 2.92 -5.28
CA LEU A 346 14.00 2.56 -6.59
C LEU A 346 13.96 1.04 -6.78
N THR A 347 13.64 0.59 -7.98
CA THR A 347 13.83 -0.81 -8.37
C THR A 347 15.32 -1.18 -8.34
N PRO A 348 15.69 -2.46 -8.21
CA PRO A 348 17.06 -2.92 -8.34
C PRO A 348 17.70 -2.40 -9.63
N PRO A 349 19.02 -2.16 -9.61
CA PRO A 349 19.76 -1.83 -10.82
C PRO A 349 19.58 -2.95 -11.84
N VAL A 350 19.19 -2.58 -13.06
CA VAL A 350 19.03 -3.53 -14.16
C VAL A 350 20.40 -3.80 -14.78
N GLU A 351 20.71 -5.07 -14.98
CA GLU A 351 21.89 -5.51 -15.71
C GLU A 351 21.49 -6.28 -16.97
N ASP A 352 22.38 -6.32 -17.96
CA ASP A 352 22.19 -7.18 -19.11
C ASP A 352 22.18 -8.65 -18.65
N ALA A 353 21.10 -9.39 -18.98
CA ALA A 353 20.98 -10.81 -18.63
C ALA A 353 22.13 -11.68 -19.18
N GLY A 354 22.88 -11.14 -20.17
CA GLY A 354 24.00 -11.80 -20.81
C GLY A 354 23.57 -13.06 -21.58
N VAL A 355 24.57 -13.85 -21.95
CA VAL A 355 24.35 -15.22 -22.43
C VAL A 355 25.20 -16.15 -21.56
N TYR A 356 24.61 -17.25 -21.12
CA TYR A 356 25.24 -18.19 -20.20
C TYR A 356 25.05 -19.62 -20.69
N ARG A 357 25.97 -20.51 -20.28
CA ARG A 357 25.94 -21.95 -20.62
C ARG A 357 25.77 -22.16 -22.13
N ASP A 358 24.79 -22.96 -22.53
CA ASP A 358 24.54 -23.33 -23.92
C ASP A 358 24.24 -22.13 -24.83
N LEU A 359 23.65 -21.04 -24.30
CA LEU A 359 23.45 -19.80 -25.06
C LEU A 359 24.78 -19.08 -25.37
N ALA A 360 25.77 -19.19 -24.48
CA ALA A 360 27.10 -18.66 -24.74
C ALA A 360 27.81 -19.46 -25.83
N SER A 361 27.73 -20.79 -25.77
CA SER A 361 28.27 -21.67 -26.82
C SER A 361 27.58 -21.45 -28.18
N LEU A 362 26.26 -21.25 -28.20
CA LEU A 362 25.54 -20.89 -29.43
C LEU A 362 26.02 -19.55 -30.00
N LYS A 363 26.25 -18.54 -29.14
CA LYS A 363 26.81 -17.25 -29.56
C LYS A 363 28.21 -17.39 -30.16
N GLU A 364 29.05 -18.25 -29.59
CA GLU A 364 30.39 -18.56 -30.12
C GLU A 364 30.31 -19.22 -31.50
N LEU A 365 29.45 -20.24 -31.66
CA LEU A 365 29.22 -20.90 -32.95
C LEU A 365 28.72 -19.92 -34.02
N LEU A 366 27.77 -19.04 -33.66
CA LEU A 366 27.28 -17.97 -34.56
C LEU A 366 28.39 -16.97 -34.92
N THR A 367 29.28 -16.66 -33.98
CA THR A 367 30.40 -15.75 -34.21
C THR A 367 31.42 -16.38 -35.16
N ALA A 368 31.77 -17.64 -34.93
CA ALA A 368 32.65 -18.42 -35.81
C ALA A 368 32.06 -18.55 -37.22
N TYR A 369 30.77 -18.88 -37.32
CA TYR A 369 30.05 -18.96 -38.60
C TYR A 369 30.13 -17.65 -39.39
N ARG A 370 29.96 -16.49 -38.72
CA ARG A 370 30.04 -15.17 -39.37
C ARG A 370 31.46 -14.78 -39.80
N GLN A 371 32.48 -15.29 -39.12
CA GLN A 371 33.88 -14.98 -39.40
C GLN A 371 34.50 -15.94 -40.43
N ALA A 372 33.89 -17.10 -40.66
CA ALA A 372 34.36 -18.09 -41.62
C ALA A 372 34.34 -17.52 -43.05
N THR A 373 35.49 -17.56 -43.71
CA THR A 373 35.65 -17.12 -45.12
C THR A 373 35.57 -18.28 -46.12
N ASP A 374 35.75 -19.52 -45.66
CA ASP A 374 35.60 -20.72 -46.48
C ASP A 374 34.15 -21.22 -46.48
N GLU A 375 33.62 -21.53 -47.65
CA GLU A 375 32.22 -21.91 -47.82
C GLU A 375 31.89 -23.25 -47.15
N ARG A 376 32.81 -24.22 -47.20
CA ARG A 376 32.57 -25.55 -46.62
C ARG A 376 32.61 -25.53 -45.09
N GLU A 377 33.52 -24.74 -44.53
CA GLU A 377 33.55 -24.49 -43.08
C GLU A 377 32.26 -23.81 -42.61
N ARG A 378 31.76 -22.85 -43.40
CA ARG A 378 30.52 -22.14 -43.12
C ARG A 378 29.31 -23.06 -43.13
N GLU A 379 29.17 -23.96 -44.11
CA GLU A 379 28.11 -24.97 -44.15
C GLU A 379 28.11 -25.86 -42.91
N ARG A 380 29.28 -26.36 -42.49
CA ARG A 380 29.39 -27.19 -41.28
C ARG A 380 29.05 -26.44 -40.00
N LEU A 381 29.52 -25.20 -39.86
CA LEU A 381 29.20 -24.37 -38.70
C LEU A 381 27.70 -24.04 -38.63
N PHE A 382 27.04 -23.92 -39.78
CA PHE A 382 25.60 -23.73 -39.85
C PHE A 382 24.82 -24.93 -39.27
N GLU A 383 25.17 -26.16 -39.67
CA GLU A 383 24.52 -27.37 -39.13
C GLU A 383 24.65 -27.45 -37.61
N LEU A 384 25.85 -27.12 -37.07
CA LEU A 384 26.08 -27.09 -35.62
C LEU A 384 25.30 -25.98 -34.91
N VAL A 385 25.13 -24.83 -35.56
CA VAL A 385 24.28 -23.74 -35.05
C VAL A 385 22.82 -24.20 -35.01
N GLU A 386 22.32 -24.84 -36.07
CA GLU A 386 20.95 -25.35 -36.13
C GLU A 386 20.71 -26.41 -35.04
N GLU A 387 21.57 -27.41 -34.93
CA GLU A 387 21.46 -28.44 -33.88
C GLU A 387 21.47 -27.82 -32.48
N LYS A 388 22.39 -26.89 -32.21
CA LYS A 388 22.48 -26.23 -30.91
C LYS A 388 21.26 -25.35 -30.63
N ALA A 389 20.76 -24.63 -31.64
CA ALA A 389 19.53 -23.84 -31.54
C ALA A 389 18.31 -24.72 -31.26
N ALA A 390 18.22 -25.90 -31.88
CA ALA A 390 17.19 -26.91 -31.64
C ALA A 390 17.18 -27.39 -30.18
N THR A 391 18.36 -27.73 -29.64
CA THR A 391 18.50 -28.16 -28.24
C THR A 391 18.11 -27.07 -27.23
N LEU A 392 18.24 -25.81 -27.64
CA LEU A 392 17.86 -24.63 -26.86
C LEU A 392 16.41 -24.19 -27.09
N HIS A 393 15.63 -24.97 -27.84
CA HIS A 393 14.23 -24.70 -28.17
C HIS A 393 14.01 -23.37 -28.91
N PHE A 394 15.00 -22.91 -29.69
CA PHE A 394 14.78 -21.83 -30.65
C PHE A 394 13.96 -22.28 -31.86
N GLU A 395 13.73 -23.59 -32.02
CA GLU A 395 12.84 -24.15 -33.03
C GLU A 395 11.36 -23.98 -32.64
N GLN A 396 10.75 -22.92 -33.18
CA GLN A 396 9.31 -22.64 -33.37
C GLN A 396 8.57 -21.75 -32.36
N ARG A 397 8.06 -20.62 -32.89
CA ARG A 397 6.61 -20.40 -32.96
C ARG A 397 6.17 -20.33 -34.43
N PRO A 398 5.17 -21.10 -34.86
CA PRO A 398 4.35 -20.72 -36.01
C PRO A 398 3.62 -19.42 -35.67
N THR A 399 3.59 -18.47 -36.61
CA THR A 399 2.64 -17.36 -36.59
C THR A 399 1.22 -17.92 -36.50
N ALA A 400 0.59 -17.75 -35.34
CA ALA A 400 -0.85 -17.88 -35.24
C ALA A 400 -1.46 -16.71 -36.02
N THR A 401 -1.90 -16.99 -37.24
CA THR A 401 -2.90 -16.20 -37.97
C THR A 401 -4.15 -16.16 -37.09
N HIS A 402 -4.38 -15.05 -36.39
CA HIS A 402 -5.69 -14.77 -35.82
C HIS A 402 -6.54 -14.10 -36.91
N VAL A 403 -7.49 -14.89 -37.43
CA VAL A 403 -8.76 -14.40 -38.00
C VAL A 403 -9.66 -13.96 -36.85
#